data_AF-A0A7W6EFB4-F1
#
_entry.id   AF-A0A7W6EFB4-F1
#
_cell.length_a   1.000
_cell.length_b   1.000
_cell.length_c   1.000
_cell.angle_alpha   90.00
_cell.angle_beta   90.00
_cell.angle_gamma   90.00
#
_symmetry.space_group_name_H-M   'P 1'
#
loop_
_entity.id
_entity.type
_entity.pdbx_description
1 polymer ?
#
loop_
_entity_poly.entity_id
_entity_poly.type
_entity_poly.pdbx_seq_one_letter_code
_entity_poly.pdbx_strand_id
1 'polypeptide(L)'
;MGDLFLLSECQMARISPFFPLPHGVPRVDDRRVVSGIVYVIKNGLQWKDAPKDYGPHKTLYNRFMRWSRLGVFDRIFASLAG
;
A
#
# COMPACT_ATOMS: atom_id res chain seq x y z
N MET A 1 18.63 -10.30 -1.18
CA MET A 1 17.17 -10.22 -1.39
C MET A 1 16.69 -9.09 -0.51
N GLY A 2 16.50 -7.91 -1.09
CA GLY A 2 16.23 -6.68 -0.33
C GLY A 2 14.88 -6.77 0.37
N ASP A 3 14.79 -6.21 1.57
CA ASP A 3 13.59 -6.25 2.40
C ASP A 3 12.39 -5.72 1.60
N LEU A 4 11.51 -6.64 1.17
CA LEU A 4 10.35 -6.32 0.36
C LEU A 4 9.33 -5.49 1.15
N PHE A 5 9.45 -5.42 2.48
CA PHE A 5 8.49 -4.73 3.32
C PHE A 5 9.08 -3.42 3.81
N LEU A 6 8.67 -2.32 3.16
CA LEU A 6 9.14 -0.98 3.51
C LEU A 6 8.69 -0.54 4.91
N LEU A 7 7.55 -1.05 5.38
CA LEU A 7 6.97 -0.72 6.67
C LEU A 7 7.23 -1.84 7.67
N SER A 8 7.67 -1.48 8.89
CA SER A 8 7.70 -2.41 10.02
C SER A 8 6.27 -2.79 10.46
N GLU A 9 6.13 -3.86 11.23
CA GLU A 9 4.82 -4.27 11.77
C GLU A 9 4.19 -3.19 12.66
N CYS A 10 5.01 -2.51 13.46
CA CYS A 10 4.55 -1.39 14.30
C CYS A 10 4.06 -0.21 13.46
N GLN A 11 4.78 0.14 12.39
CA GLN A 11 4.35 1.20 11.46
C GLN A 11 3.05 0.79 10.74
N MET A 12 2.96 -0.47 10.32
CA MET A 12 1.77 -1.01 9.67
C MET A 12 0.57 -0.98 10.63
N ALA A 13 0.74 -1.35 11.89
CA ALA A 13 -0.31 -1.30 12.91
C ALA A 13 -0.87 0.10 13.11
N ARG A 14 -0.03 1.14 13.06
CA ARG A 14 -0.46 2.55 13.17
C ARG A 14 -1.34 2.99 11.99
N ILE A 15 -1.04 2.53 10.78
CA ILE A 15 -1.77 2.95 9.57
C ILE A 15 -2.95 2.02 9.21
N SER A 16 -2.97 0.80 9.75
CA SER A 16 -3.97 -0.23 9.48
C SER A 16 -5.42 0.26 9.60
N PRO A 17 -5.80 1.07 10.63
CA PRO A 17 -7.16 1.55 10.81
C PRO A 17 -7.69 2.45 9.68
N PHE A 18 -6.82 3.05 8.88
CA PHE A 18 -7.23 3.97 7.81
C PHE A 18 -7.61 3.25 6.51
N PHE A 19 -7.24 1.96 6.36
CA PHE A 19 -7.65 1.20 5.20
C PHE A 19 -9.16 0.90 5.27
N PRO A 20 -9.87 0.91 4.13
CA PRO A 20 -11.31 0.57 4.09
C PRO A 20 -11.53 -0.83 4.67
N LEU A 21 -12.74 -1.27 5.00
CA LEU A 21 -12.99 -2.67 5.41
C LEU A 21 -13.13 -3.62 4.21
N PRO A 22 -12.74 -4.91 4.31
CA PRO A 22 -13.04 -5.90 3.28
C PRO A 22 -14.54 -6.15 3.17
N HIS A 23 -15.06 -6.26 1.94
CA HIS A 23 -16.43 -6.69 1.69
C HIS A 23 -16.46 -8.20 1.42
N GLY A 24 -16.43 -9.00 2.49
CA GLY A 24 -16.64 -10.46 2.44
C GLY A 24 -15.49 -11.31 1.87
N VAL A 25 -14.49 -10.72 1.21
CA VAL A 25 -13.32 -11.44 0.67
C VAL A 25 -12.07 -11.14 1.52
N PRO A 26 -11.32 -12.17 1.98
CA PRO A 26 -10.04 -11.98 2.64
C PRO A 26 -9.09 -11.16 1.78
N ARG A 27 -8.46 -10.13 2.35
CA ARG A 27 -7.56 -9.27 1.58
C ARG A 27 -6.22 -9.94 1.38
N VAL A 28 -5.67 -9.71 0.18
CA VAL A 28 -4.22 -9.78 -0.02
C VAL A 28 -3.57 -8.85 1.01
N ASP A 29 -2.47 -9.30 1.60
CA ASP A 29 -1.71 -8.58 2.62
C ASP A 29 -1.56 -7.09 2.27
N ASP A 30 -2.25 -6.22 3.03
CA ASP A 30 -2.26 -4.77 2.79
C ASP A 30 -0.84 -4.20 2.99
N ARG A 31 0.02 -4.81 3.83
CA ARG A 31 1.42 -4.39 4.04
C ARG A 31 2.24 -4.60 2.78
N ARG A 32 2.06 -5.74 2.11
CA ARG A 32 2.68 -6.05 0.81
C ARG A 32 2.25 -5.06 -0.26
N VAL A 33 0.95 -4.79 -0.36
CA VAL A 33 0.40 -3.87 -1.36
C VAL A 33 0.89 -2.44 -1.15
N VAL A 34 0.86 -1.94 0.09
CA VAL A 34 1.36 -0.59 0.43
C VAL A 34 2.86 -0.50 0.11
N SER A 35 3.64 -1.50 0.49
CA SER A 35 5.08 -1.52 0.20
C SER A 35 5.36 -1.46 -1.31
N GLY A 36 4.59 -2.20 -2.11
CA GLY A 36 4.69 -2.17 -3.57
C GLY A 36 4.30 -0.83 -4.17
N ILE A 37 3.22 -0.20 -3.67
CA ILE A 37 2.80 1.14 -4.08
C ILE A 37 3.92 2.16 -3.79
N VAL A 38 4.46 2.17 -2.56
CA VAL A 38 5.51 3.11 -2.20
C VAL A 38 6.79 2.85 -2.99
N TYR A 39 7.14 1.59 -3.26
CA TYR A 39 8.29 1.25 -4.10
C TYR A 39 8.17 1.85 -5.51
N VAL A 40 7.01 1.69 -6.16
CA VAL A 40 6.78 2.24 -7.51
C VAL A 40 6.89 3.77 -7.49
N ILE A 41 6.25 4.43 -6.53
CA ILE A 41 6.24 5.90 -6.43
C ILE A 41 7.63 6.44 -6.11
N LYS A 42 8.33 5.86 -5.13
CA LYS A 42 9.67 6.29 -4.70
C LYS A 42 10.70 6.21 -5.83
N ASN A 43 10.58 5.21 -6.70
CA ASN A 43 11.51 4.99 -7.80
C ASN A 43 11.02 5.56 -9.14
N GLY A 44 9.82 6.18 -9.20
CA GLY A 44 9.26 6.72 -10.44
C GLY A 44 9.00 5.68 -11.53
N LEU A 45 8.69 4.43 -11.14
CA LEU A 45 8.54 3.31 -12.07
C LEU A 45 7.14 3.25 -12.67
N GLN A 46 6.99 2.55 -13.80
CA GLN A 46 5.66 2.13 -14.24
C GLN A 46 5.18 0.98 -13.35
N TRP A 47 3.87 0.90 -13.11
CA TRP A 47 3.27 -0.16 -12.28
C TRP A 47 3.66 -1.57 -12.74
N LYS A 48 3.79 -1.77 -14.07
CA LYS A 48 4.18 -3.05 -14.68
C LYS A 48 5.61 -3.49 -14.31
N ASP A 49 6.47 -2.54 -13.95
CA ASP A 49 7.87 -2.76 -13.61
C ASP A 49 8.07 -3.00 -12.09
N ALA A 50 6.97 -2.98 -11.31
CA ALA A 50 7.01 -3.37 -9.91
C ALA A 50 7.46 -4.84 -9.77
N PRO A 51 8.34 -5.16 -8.80
CA PRO A 51 8.70 -6.54 -8.50
C PRO A 51 7.47 -7.42 -8.29
N LYS A 52 7.47 -8.62 -8.89
CA LYS A 52 6.36 -9.59 -8.80
C LYS A 52 6.07 -10.01 -7.37
N ASP A 53 7.07 -9.89 -6.51
CA ASP A 53 6.96 -10.13 -5.07
C ASP A 53 6.00 -9.17 -4.37
N TYR A 54 5.56 -8.07 -4.97
CA TYR A 54 4.48 -7.22 -4.44
C TYR A 54 3.07 -7.64 -4.88
N GLY A 55 2.99 -8.61 -5.80
CA GLY A 55 1.75 -9.06 -6.40
C GLY A 55 1.50 -8.44 -7.78
N PRO A 56 0.32 -8.69 -8.37
CA PRO A 56 0.02 -8.22 -9.72
C PRO A 56 0.01 -6.68 -9.81
N HIS A 57 0.69 -6.13 -10.81
CA HIS A 57 0.75 -4.67 -11.04
C HIS A 57 -0.64 -4.02 -11.13
N LYS A 58 -1.63 -4.71 -11.72
CA LYS A 58 -3.02 -4.24 -11.77
C LYS A 58 -3.62 -4.08 -10.37
N THR A 59 -3.31 -4.98 -9.45
CA THR A 59 -3.77 -4.91 -8.05
C THR A 59 -3.18 -3.69 -7.35
N LEU A 60 -1.87 -3.42 -7.53
CA LEU A 60 -1.21 -2.25 -6.97
C LEU A 60 -1.85 -0.95 -7.48
N TYR A 61 -2.01 -0.83 -8.80
CA TYR A 61 -2.63 0.33 -9.42
C TYR A 61 -4.09 0.53 -8.95
N ASN A 62 -4.91 -0.52 -9.00
CA ASN A 62 -6.31 -0.44 -8.59
C ASN A 62 -6.46 -0.06 -7.11
N ARG A 63 -5.59 -0.59 -6.25
CA ARG A 63 -5.57 -0.26 -4.82
C ARG A 63 -5.14 1.17 -4.58
N PHE A 64 -4.06 1.61 -5.23
CA PHE A 64 -3.62 3.01 -5.18
C PHE A 64 -4.76 3.95 -5.58
N MET A 65 -5.36 3.74 -6.75
CA MET A 65 -6.45 4.59 -7.24
C MET A 65 -7.66 4.59 -6.29
N ARG A 66 -8.06 3.43 -5.77
CA ARG A 66 -9.20 3.33 -4.84
C ARG A 66 -8.90 4.05 -3.52
N TRP A 67 -7.72 3.85 -2.96
CA TRP A 67 -7.32 4.45 -1.68
C TRP A 67 -7.11 5.96 -1.79
N SER A 68 -6.53 6.44 -2.89
CA SER A 68 -6.44 7.88 -3.17
C SER A 68 -7.82 8.53 -3.27
N ARG A 69 -8.76 7.91 -3.99
CA ARG A 69 -10.14 8.44 -4.10
C ARG A 69 -10.90 8.45 -2.77
N LEU A 70 -10.56 7.56 -1.84
CA LEU A 70 -11.15 7.50 -0.51
C LEU A 70 -10.43 8.41 0.52
N GLY A 71 -9.37 9.12 0.11
CA GLY A 71 -8.57 9.96 1.01
C GLY A 71 -7.80 9.17 2.07
N VAL A 72 -7.51 7.88 1.81
CA VAL A 72 -6.80 7.01 2.77
C VAL A 72 -5.41 7.55 3.05
N PHE A 73 -4.68 7.94 2.00
CA PHE A 73 -3.32 8.48 2.14
C PHE A 73 -3.32 9.80 2.92
N ASP A 74 -4.27 10.69 2.65
CA ASP A 74 -4.38 11.97 3.37
C ASP A 74 -4.60 11.76 4.87
N ARG A 75 -5.46 10.81 5.25
CA ARG A 75 -5.70 10.45 6.66
C ARG A 75 -4.46 9.85 7.31
N ILE A 76 -3.73 8.99 6.60
CA ILE A 76 -2.46 8.44 7.08
C ILE A 76 -1.45 9.57 7.30
N PHE A 77 -1.27 10.46 6.34
CA PHE A 77 -0.33 11.58 6.46
C PHE A 77 -0.71 12.51 7.61
N ALA A 78 -2.00 12.87 7.75
CA ALA A 78 -2.49 13.67 8.86
C ALA A 78 -2.22 13.00 10.22
N SER A 79 -2.38 11.68 10.31
CA SER A 79 -2.12 10.92 11.54
C SER A 79 -0.63 10.75 11.88
N LEU A 80 0.27 10.87 10.90
CA LEU A 80 1.71 10.70 11.10
C LEU A 80 2.44 12.04 11.28
N ALA A 81 1.87 13.14 10.76
CA ALA A 81 2.44 14.48 10.83
C ALA A 81 1.99 15.27 12.08
N GLY A 82 0.96 14.81 12.78
CA GLY A 82 0.56 15.30 14.10
C GLY A 82 1.30 14.58 15.22
#